data_AF-A0A929V7G9-F1
#
_entry.id   AF-A0A929V7G9-F1
#
_cell.length_a   1.000
_cell.length_b   1.000
_cell.length_c   1.000
_cell.angle_alpha   90.00
_cell.angle_beta   90.00
_cell.angle_gamma   90.00
#
_symmetry.space_group_name_H-M   'P 1'
#
loop_
_entity.id
_entity.type
_entity.pdbx_description
1 polymer ?
#
loop_
_entity_poly.entity_id
_entity_poly.type
_entity_poly.pdbx_seq_one_letter_code
_entity_poly.pdbx_strand_id
1 'polypeptide(L)' 'KWRRFGWEAQEIDGHNHSAIIQAIDKAKNSRQPSVIVAHTIPGRGVDFMEYDYRWHGKSPNAEEAERALAQLSEGGGE' A
#
# COMPACT_ATOMS: atom_id res chain seq x y z
N LYS A 1 1.27 -3.85 -19.71
CA LYS A 1 1.81 -2.55 -20.21
C LYS A 1 3.34 -2.49 -20.03
N TRP A 2 3.84 -2.45 -18.80
CA TRP A 2 5.26 -2.27 -18.46
C TRP A 2 6.25 -3.21 -19.13
N ARG A 3 6.03 -4.53 -19.08
CA ARG A 3 6.90 -5.51 -19.76
C ARG A 3 7.08 -5.24 -21.25
N ARG A 4 6.05 -4.69 -21.93
CA ARG A 4 6.13 -4.31 -23.36
C ARG A 4 7.03 -3.10 -23.60
N PHE A 5 7.25 -2.27 -22.59
CA PHE A 5 8.18 -1.14 -22.63
C PHE A 5 9.59 -1.52 -22.16
N GLY A 6 9.90 -2.81 -21.98
CA GLY A 6 11.21 -3.28 -21.54
C GLY A 6 11.49 -3.10 -20.04
N TRP A 7 10.44 -2.98 -19.22
CA TRP A 7 10.57 -2.91 -17.76
C TRP A 7 10.45 -4.30 -17.13
N GLU A 8 11.29 -4.58 -16.13
CA GLU A 8 11.09 -5.70 -15.20
C GLU A 8 9.88 -5.37 -14.31
N ALA A 9 8.77 -6.10 -14.50
CA ALA A 9 7.51 -5.80 -13.83
C ALA A 9 7.10 -6.90 -12.85
N GLN A 10 6.86 -6.50 -11.61
CA GLN A 10 6.46 -7.36 -10.48
C GLN A 10 5.07 -6.92 -9.99
N GLU A 11 4.28 -7.87 -9.48
CA GLU A 11 3.02 -7.59 -8.78
C GLU A 11 3.10 -8.20 -7.39
N ILE A 12 2.70 -7.44 -6.37
CA ILE A 12 2.79 -7.87 -4.97
C ILE A 12 1.55 -7.43 -4.18
N ASP A 13 1.33 -8.08 -3.04
CA ASP A 13 0.50 -7.51 -1.98
C ASP A 13 1.24 -6.32 -1.35
N GLY A 14 0.66 -5.12 -1.47
CA GLY A 14 1.24 -3.88 -0.97
C GLY A 14 1.10 -3.68 0.54
N HIS A 15 0.45 -4.60 1.25
CA HIS A 15 0.36 -4.62 2.72
C HIS A 15 1.25 -5.71 3.34
N ASN A 16 1.98 -6.48 2.54
CA ASN A 16 2.90 -7.50 3.02
C ASN A 16 4.35 -6.98 2.98
N HIS A 17 4.90 -6.64 4.15
CA HIS A 17 6.26 -6.12 4.27
C HIS A 17 7.33 -7.04 3.67
N SER A 18 7.19 -8.37 3.83
CA SER A 18 8.15 -9.32 3.27
C SER A 18 8.12 -9.30 1.73
N ALA A 19 6.93 -9.25 1.13
CA ALA A 19 6.76 -9.16 -0.32
C ALA A 19 7.36 -7.86 -0.87
N ILE A 20 7.18 -6.74 -0.17
CA ILE A 20 7.77 -5.44 -0.53
C ILE A 20 9.30 -5.51 -0.51
N ILE A 21 9.89 -6.01 0.58
CA ILE A 21 11.35 -6.12 0.73
C ILE A 21 11.94 -6.99 -0.38
N GLN A 22 11.37 -8.17 -0.61
CA GLN A 22 11.81 -9.09 -1.66
C GLN A 22 11.71 -8.47 -3.06
N ALA A 23 10.61 -7.76 -3.36
CA ALA A 23 10.43 -7.12 -4.65
C ALA A 23 11.43 -5.98 -4.89
N ILE A 24 11.73 -5.20 -3.84
CA ILE A 24 12.76 -4.15 -3.88
C ILE A 24 14.15 -4.76 -4.09
N ASP A 25 14.50 -5.82 -3.37
CA ASP A 25 15.80 -6.48 -3.52
C ASP A 25 15.95 -7.09 -4.92
N LYS A 26 14.89 -7.68 -5.48
CA LYS A 26 14.89 -8.12 -6.88
C LYS A 26 15.06 -6.94 -7.84
N ALA A 27 14.38 -5.81 -7.62
CA ALA A 27 14.46 -4.63 -8.47
C ALA A 27 15.87 -4.00 -8.46
N LYS A 28 16.54 -3.94 -7.30
CA LYS A 28 17.93 -3.45 -7.16
C LYS A 28 18.94 -4.25 -7.98
N ASN A 29 18.67 -5.54 -8.18
CA ASN A 29 19.54 -6.44 -8.96
C ASN A 29 19.14 -6.51 -10.45
N SER A 30 18.12 -5.77 -10.87
CA SER A 30 17.68 -5.76 -12.27
C SER A 30 18.62 -4.92 -13.15
N ARG A 31 18.90 -5.43 -14.35
CA ARG A 31 19.61 -4.69 -15.42
C ARG A 31 18.68 -3.79 -16.24
N GLN A 32 17.37 -3.88 -16.01
CA GLN A 32 16.32 -3.13 -16.69
C GLN A 32 15.61 -2.20 -15.68
N PRO A 33 14.98 -1.10 -16.14
CA PRO A 33 14.11 -0.33 -15.25
C PRO A 33 13.05 -1.24 -14.65
N SER A 34 12.76 -1.05 -13.37
CA SER A 34 11.88 -1.93 -12.61
C SER A 34 10.61 -1.22 -12.17
N VAL A 35 9.48 -1.92 -12.23
CA VAL A 35 8.21 -1.47 -11.69
C VAL A 35 7.63 -2.54 -10.79
N ILE A 36 7.16 -2.12 -9.62
CA ILE A 36 6.45 -2.96 -8.66
C ILE A 36 5.03 -2.42 -8.60
N VAL A 37 4.07 -3.19 -9.11
CA VAL A 37 2.65 -2.91 -8.98
C VAL A 37 2.19 -3.48 -7.64
N ALA A 38 2.09 -2.62 -6.64
CA ALA A 38 1.63 -2.99 -5.31
C ALA A 38 0.10 -2.90 -5.26
N HIS A 39 -0.55 -4.03 -5.00
CA HIS A 39 -2.00 -4.08 -4.78
C HIS A 39 -2.31 -3.63 -3.36
N THR A 40 -2.96 -2.48 -3.20
CA THR A 40 -3.24 -1.86 -1.90
C THR A 40 -4.73 -1.61 -1.69
N ILE A 41 -5.08 -1.27 -0.45
CA ILE A 41 -6.40 -0.84 -0.03
C ILE A 41 -6.25 0.62 0.39
N PRO A 42 -6.84 1.59 -0.33
CA PRO A 42 -6.87 2.97 0.12
C PRO A 42 -7.57 3.06 1.47
N GLY A 43 -6.96 3.71 2.46
CA GLY A 43 -7.51 3.79 3.83
C GLY A 43 -7.31 2.53 4.69
N ARG A 44 -6.44 1.58 4.29
CA ARG A 44 -6.18 0.33 5.04
C ARG A 44 -5.98 0.58 6.53
N GLY A 45 -6.66 -0.22 7.35
CA GLY A 45 -6.54 -0.19 8.81
C GLY A 45 -7.54 0.74 9.50
N VAL A 46 -8.36 1.45 8.73
CA VAL A 46 -9.48 2.24 9.25
C VAL A 46 -10.76 1.88 8.49
N ASP A 47 -11.68 1.20 9.15
CA ASP A 47 -12.85 0.56 8.54
C ASP A 47 -13.74 1.51 7.71
N PHE A 48 -13.91 2.74 8.17
CA PHE A 48 -14.72 3.76 7.50
C PHE A 48 -13.96 4.52 6.40
N MET A 49 -12.66 4.28 6.25
CA MET A 49 -11.82 4.85 5.20
C MET A 49 -11.51 3.84 4.09
N GLU A 50 -11.54 2.53 4.38
CA GLU A 50 -11.20 1.51 3.40
C GLU A 50 -12.09 1.56 2.15
N TYR A 51 -11.46 1.65 0.98
CA TYR A 51 -12.10 1.74 -0.34
C TYR A 51 -13.07 2.92 -0.55
N ASP A 52 -13.07 3.91 0.35
CA ASP A 52 -13.94 5.07 0.24
C ASP A 52 -13.19 6.28 -0.34
N TYR A 53 -13.51 6.61 -1.60
CA TYR A 53 -12.87 7.69 -2.35
C TYR A 53 -13.00 9.07 -1.69
N ARG A 54 -13.98 9.28 -0.80
CA ARG A 54 -14.17 10.56 -0.09
C ARG A 54 -12.97 10.89 0.78
N TRP A 55 -12.24 9.88 1.25
CA TRP A 55 -11.04 10.02 2.06
C TRP A 55 -9.76 10.29 1.27
N HIS A 56 -9.84 10.42 -0.06
CA HIS A 56 -8.68 10.80 -0.87
C HIS A 56 -8.12 12.20 -0.54
N GLY A 57 -9.00 13.14 -0.18
CA GLY A 57 -8.62 14.53 0.11
C GLY A 57 -9.35 15.16 1.30
N LYS A 58 -10.23 14.42 1.97
CA LYS A 58 -10.92 14.88 3.19
C LYS A 58 -10.04 14.62 4.41
N SER A 59 -9.81 15.64 5.23
CA SER A 59 -9.21 15.46 6.56
C SER A 59 -10.26 14.93 7.56
N PRO A 60 -9.89 14.00 8.47
CA PRO A 60 -10.78 13.58 9.54
C PRO A 60 -11.04 14.72 10.52
N ASN A 61 -12.24 14.77 11.07
CA ASN A 61 -12.53 15.60 12.24
C ASN A 61 -11.96 14.97 13.53
N ALA A 62 -12.12 15.64 14.68
CA ALA A 62 -11.54 15.17 15.95
C ALA A 62 -12.05 13.76 16.36
N GLU A 63 -13.34 13.50 16.24
CA GLU A 63 -13.96 12.21 16.59
C GLU A 63 -13.52 11.10 15.61
N GLU A 64 -13.49 11.39 14.31
CA GLU A 64 -13.02 10.46 13.27
C GLU A 64 -11.53 10.12 13.49
N ALA A 65 -10.72 11.10 13.91
CA ALA A 65 -9.31 10.88 14.19
C ALA A 65 -9.09 9.99 15.42
N GLU A 66 -9.81 10.23 16.52
CA GLU A 66 -9.75 9.38 17.71
C GLU A 66 -10.14 7.94 17.39
N ARG A 67 -11.22 7.74 16.62
CA ARG A 67 -11.65 6.40 16.19
C ARG A 67 -10.62 5.72 15.29
N ALA A 68 -10.04 6.44 14.33
CA ALA A 68 -9.01 5.90 13.44
C ALA A 68 -7.77 5.46 14.23
N LEU A 69 -7.31 6.26 15.19
CA LEU A 69 -6.16 5.93 16.04
C LEU A 69 -6.41 4.69 16.92
N ALA A 70 -7.64 4.55 17.44
CA ALA A 70 -8.02 3.34 18.19
C ALA A 70 -7.93 2.09 17.29
N GLN A 71 -8.47 2.13 16.08
CA GLN A 71 -8.43 1.00 15.13
C GLN A 71 -7.00 0.63 14.71
N LEU A 72 -6.14 1.62 14.46
CA LEU A 72 -4.73 1.38 14.13
C LEU A 72 -3.94 0.78 15.30
N SER A 73 -4.33 1.09 16.54
CA SER A 73 -3.68 0.57 17.74
C SER A 73 -4.12 -0.87 18.06
N GLU A 74 -5.38 -1.22 17.78
CA GLU A 74 -5.92 -2.57 17.96
C GLU A 74 -5.42 -3.55 16.89
N GLY A 75 -5.18 -3.06 15.66
CA GLY A 75 -4.68 -3.86 14.53
C GLY A 75 -3.15 -3.88 14.37
N GLY A 76 -2.38 -3.21 15.23
CA GLY A 76 -0.95 -2.91 15.06
C GLY A 76 0.04 -4.07 15.29
N GLY A 77 -0.35 -5.32 15.06
CA GLY A 77 0.47 -6.50 15.34
C GLY A 77 0.49 -7.52 14.20
N GLU A 78 1.10 -7.18 13.07
CA GLU A 78 1.63 -8.15 12.10
C GLU A 78 3.10 -7.82 11.75
#